data_AF-A0A060XJ18-F1
#
_entry.id   AF-A0A060XJ18-F1
#
_cell.length_a   1.000
_cell.length_b   1.000
_cell.length_c   1.000
_cell.angle_alpha   90.00
_cell.angle_beta   90.00
_cell.angle_gamma   90.00
#
_symmetry.space_group_name_H-M   'P 1'
#
loop_
_entity.id
_entity.type
_entity.pdbx_description
1 polymer ?
#
loop_
_entity_poly.entity_id
_entity_poly.type
_entity_poly.pdbx_seq_one_letter_code
_entity_poly.pdbx_strand_id
1 'polypeptide(L)'
;MLDLPTWLAINKVGCNKAAIRIPWTKLKTHPISLTLDKVVMEMSTCDEPRPPNGPSPIATASGQSEYGFAEKVVEGISLSINSIVVKISAKAFNASFELSQLQVYSVNTSWSLSDLRFTRIQDPHRGEILTFKEISWQMIRIEADAIQSAQNEMLSAPIRLITNQSKIRVTLKRRNVFISSPRTVTWWPLS
;
A
#
# COMPACT_ATOMS: atom_id res chain seq x y z
N MET A 1 7.28 -1.81 -6.89
CA MET A 1 6.51 -2.85 -7.61
C MET A 1 5.74 -3.61 -6.55
N LEU A 2 4.49 -4.05 -6.79
CA LEU A 2 3.82 -4.95 -5.85
C LEU A 2 4.54 -6.29 -5.91
N ASP A 3 5.14 -6.73 -4.82
CA ASP A 3 5.82 -8.03 -4.71
C ASP A 3 4.78 -9.15 -4.61
N LEU A 4 4.00 -9.32 -5.68
CA LEU A 4 3.06 -10.42 -5.79
C LEU A 4 3.82 -11.72 -6.00
N PRO A 5 3.34 -12.83 -5.40
CA PRO A 5 3.91 -14.14 -5.67
C PRO A 5 3.97 -14.43 -7.16
N THR A 6 5.03 -15.13 -7.59
CA THR A 6 5.29 -15.42 -9.02
C THR A 6 4.23 -16.28 -9.68
N TRP A 7 3.49 -17.05 -8.89
CA TRP A 7 2.36 -17.87 -9.32
C TRP A 7 1.07 -17.08 -9.50
N LEU A 8 1.01 -15.79 -9.15
CA LEU A 8 -0.18 -14.96 -9.28
C LEU A 8 0.03 -13.87 -10.35
N ALA A 9 -0.92 -13.73 -11.25
CA ALA A 9 -0.94 -12.72 -12.30
C ALA A 9 -2.15 -11.79 -12.13
N ILE A 10 -1.94 -10.48 -12.32
CA ILE A 10 -3.02 -9.51 -12.45
C ILE A 10 -3.40 -9.45 -13.93
N ASN A 11 -4.65 -9.80 -14.24
CA ASN A 11 -5.17 -9.78 -15.61
C ASN A 11 -5.80 -8.45 -15.94
N LYS A 12 -6.51 -7.85 -14.98
CA LYS A 12 -7.24 -6.60 -15.17
C LYS A 12 -7.35 -5.83 -13.87
N VAL A 13 -7.24 -4.51 -13.99
CA VAL A 13 -7.55 -3.57 -12.90
C VAL A 13 -8.41 -2.46 -13.47
N GLY A 14 -9.50 -2.15 -12.79
CA GLY A 14 -10.39 -1.06 -13.13
C GLY A 14 -10.78 -0.26 -11.90
N CYS A 15 -10.89 1.05 -12.07
CA CYS A 15 -11.51 1.94 -11.10
C CYS A 15 -12.56 2.77 -11.84
N ASN A 16 -13.80 2.77 -11.35
CA ASN A 16 -14.89 3.48 -12.03
C ASN A 16 -14.83 5.00 -11.81
N LYS A 17 -14.44 5.45 -10.62
CA LYS A 17 -14.33 6.86 -10.24
C LYS A 17 -13.17 7.02 -9.27
N ALA A 18 -12.32 7.99 -9.57
CA ALA A 18 -11.23 8.42 -8.73
C ALA A 18 -11.27 9.94 -8.60
N ALA A 19 -11.11 10.45 -7.39
CA ALA A 19 -10.95 11.87 -7.14
C ALA A 19 -9.77 12.11 -6.19
N ILE A 20 -9.05 13.20 -6.44
CA ILE A 20 -7.93 13.63 -5.61
C ILE A 20 -8.17 15.06 -5.15
N ARG A 21 -7.98 15.30 -3.84
CA ARG A 21 -8.06 16.62 -3.23
C ARG A 21 -6.71 16.98 -2.64
N ILE A 22 -6.10 18.02 -3.20
CA ILE A 22 -4.77 18.47 -2.82
C ILE A 22 -4.87 19.83 -2.10
N PRO A 23 -4.55 19.91 -0.79
CA PRO A 23 -4.52 21.17 -0.07
C PRO A 23 -3.18 21.89 -0.28
N TRP A 24 -2.94 22.44 -1.47
CA TRP A 24 -1.66 23.02 -1.91
C TRP A 24 -0.96 23.94 -0.90
N THR A 25 -1.71 24.80 -0.22
CA THR A 25 -1.17 25.76 0.77
C THR A 25 -1.00 25.17 2.17
N LYS A 26 -1.53 23.97 2.43
CA LYS A 26 -1.56 23.32 3.74
C LYS A 26 -0.99 21.90 3.73
N LEU A 27 -0.15 21.57 2.76
CA LEU A 27 0.46 20.23 2.61
C LEU A 27 1.30 19.77 3.81
N LYS A 28 1.82 20.70 4.63
CA LYS A 28 2.51 20.36 5.87
C LYS A 28 1.57 19.86 6.96
N THR A 29 0.30 20.25 6.90
CA THR A 29 -0.66 20.08 8.00
C THR A 29 -1.85 19.20 7.65
N HIS A 30 -2.25 19.19 6.38
CA HIS A 30 -3.42 18.47 5.88
C HIS A 30 -2.99 17.41 4.85
N PRO A 31 -3.61 16.21 4.90
CA PRO A 31 -3.33 15.15 3.95
C PRO A 31 -3.87 15.48 2.56
N ILE A 32 -3.17 15.00 1.53
CA ILE A 32 -3.79 14.80 0.22
C ILE A 32 -4.80 13.66 0.40
N SER A 33 -6.04 13.88 -0.03
CA SER A 33 -7.10 12.89 0.07
C SER A 33 -7.34 12.25 -1.29
N LEU A 34 -7.16 10.94 -1.38
CA LEU A 34 -7.48 10.13 -2.56
C LEU A 34 -8.75 9.34 -2.26
N THR A 35 -9.76 9.48 -3.11
CA THR A 35 -11.02 8.75 -2.97
C THR A 35 -11.29 7.93 -4.22
N LEU A 36 -11.58 6.65 -4.03
CA LEU A 36 -11.96 5.73 -5.10
C LEU A 36 -13.35 5.17 -4.77
N ASP A 37 -14.22 5.07 -5.77
CA ASP A 37 -15.55 4.51 -5.54
C ASP A 37 -15.49 2.97 -5.57
N LYS A 38 -15.31 2.39 -6.74
CA LYS A 38 -15.21 0.94 -6.93
C LYS A 38 -13.91 0.57 -7.64
N VAL A 39 -13.11 -0.28 -7.00
CA VAL A 39 -11.94 -0.92 -7.59
C VAL A 39 -12.27 -2.39 -7.87
N VAL A 40 -12.09 -2.81 -9.10
CA VAL A 40 -12.27 -4.21 -9.51
C VAL A 40 -10.94 -4.73 -10.04
N MET A 41 -10.54 -5.90 -9.56
CA MET A 41 -9.32 -6.56 -9.98
C MET A 41 -9.62 -8.02 -10.32
N GLU A 42 -9.08 -8.48 -11.44
CA GLU A 42 -9.14 -9.86 -11.88
C GLU A 42 -7.72 -10.41 -11.88
N MET A 43 -7.54 -11.56 -11.24
CA MET A 43 -6.27 -12.25 -11.11
C MET A 43 -6.43 -13.72 -11.50
N SER A 44 -5.33 -14.36 -11.88
CA SER A 44 -5.29 -15.81 -12.07
C SER A 44 -4.00 -16.42 -11.57
N THR A 45 -4.05 -17.72 -11.25
CA THR A 45 -2.83 -18.50 -10.97
C THR A 45 -2.15 -18.91 -12.27
N CYS A 46 -0.82 -18.85 -12.32
CA CYS A 46 -0.02 -19.37 -13.42
C CYS A 46 0.38 -20.82 -13.12
N ASP A 47 0.32 -21.69 -14.14
CA ASP A 47 0.81 -23.08 -14.04
C ASP A 47 2.34 -23.14 -13.97
N GLU A 48 3.03 -22.29 -14.74
CA GLU A 48 4.47 -22.04 -14.61
C GLU A 48 4.69 -20.73 -13.84
N PRO A 49 5.34 -20.76 -12.67
CA PRO A 49 5.62 -19.55 -11.91
C PRO A 49 6.53 -18.64 -12.72
N ARG A 50 6.17 -17.36 -12.79
CA ARG A 50 7.02 -16.37 -13.46
C ARG A 50 8.42 -16.39 -12.82
N PRO A 51 9.51 -16.17 -13.57
CA PRO A 51 10.80 -15.92 -12.95
C PRO A 51 10.63 -14.77 -11.94
N PRO A 52 11.29 -14.84 -10.77
CA PRO A 52 11.22 -13.77 -9.78
C PRO A 52 11.50 -12.45 -10.51
N ASN A 53 10.66 -11.44 -10.26
CA ASN A 53 10.88 -10.12 -10.84
C ASN A 53 12.34 -9.78 -10.55
N GLY A 54 13.16 -9.60 -11.60
CA GLY A 54 14.55 -9.18 -11.44
C GLY A 54 14.63 -7.94 -10.56
N PRO A 55 15.81 -7.60 -9.99
CA PRO A 55 15.94 -6.48 -9.07
C PRO A 55 15.20 -5.27 -9.65
N SER A 56 14.14 -4.85 -8.95
CA SER A 56 13.26 -3.78 -9.43
C SER A 56 14.15 -2.56 -9.72
N PRO A 57 14.04 -1.87 -10.87
CA PRO A 57 14.84 -0.69 -11.17
C PRO A 57 14.69 0.43 -10.11
N ILE A 58 13.63 0.37 -9.30
CA ILE A 58 13.38 1.27 -8.18
C ILE A 58 14.28 0.95 -6.96
N ALA A 59 14.79 -0.28 -6.83
CA ALA A 59 15.80 -0.61 -5.82
C ALA A 59 17.15 0.07 -6.10
N THR A 60 17.38 0.54 -7.34
CA THR A 60 18.56 1.33 -7.73
C THR A 60 18.24 2.82 -7.92
N ALA A 61 16.95 3.19 -8.00
CA ALA A 61 16.48 4.57 -8.02
C ALA A 61 16.08 5.11 -6.64
N SER A 62 16.43 4.42 -5.54
CA SER A 62 16.65 5.12 -4.27
C SER A 62 17.97 5.89 -4.38
N GLY A 63 17.99 6.87 -5.30
CA GLY A 63 18.77 8.07 -5.11
C GLY A 63 18.49 8.50 -3.68
N GLN A 64 19.54 8.50 -2.89
CA GLN A 64 19.59 8.81 -1.47
C GLN A 64 19.21 10.28 -1.28
N SER A 65 17.94 10.62 -1.52
CA SER A 65 17.40 11.93 -1.23
C SER A 65 17.21 12.05 0.28
N GLU A 66 17.69 13.16 0.81
CA GLU A 66 17.37 13.60 2.16
C GLU A 66 15.85 13.54 2.36
N TYR A 67 15.39 13.07 3.54
CA TYR A 67 13.96 12.98 3.85
C TYR A 67 13.28 14.36 3.70
N GLY A 68 12.72 14.56 2.53
CA GLY A 68 12.32 15.85 2.04
C GLY A 68 10.85 16.12 2.25
N PHE A 69 10.43 17.24 1.68
CA PHE A 69 9.03 17.64 1.71
C PHE A 69 8.15 16.67 0.91
N ALA A 70 8.62 16.14 -0.22
CA ALA A 70 7.85 15.22 -1.06
C ALA A 70 7.54 13.91 -0.31
N GLU A 71 8.51 13.34 0.39
CA GLU A 71 8.37 12.13 1.19
C GLU A 71 7.35 12.35 2.33
N LYS A 72 7.42 13.50 3.00
CA LYS A 72 6.43 13.90 4.01
C LYS A 72 5.02 14.04 3.42
N VAL A 73 4.90 14.54 2.20
CA VAL A 73 3.58 14.65 1.54
C VAL A 73 3.03 13.26 1.19
N VAL A 74 3.84 12.38 0.60
CA VAL A 74 3.44 11.00 0.23
C VAL A 74 3.03 10.19 1.46
N GLU A 75 3.84 10.23 2.52
CA GLU A 75 3.50 9.58 3.80
C GLU A 75 2.25 10.18 4.45
N GLY A 76 1.92 11.42 4.12
CA GLY A 76 0.74 12.12 4.61
C GLY A 76 -0.55 11.76 3.87
N ILE A 77 -0.51 11.01 2.77
CA ILE A 77 -1.71 10.71 1.97
C ILE A 77 -2.73 9.92 2.80
N SER A 78 -4.00 10.32 2.68
CA SER A 78 -5.16 9.58 3.15
C SER A 78 -5.90 8.98 1.95
N LEU A 79 -6.33 7.73 2.08
CA LEU A 79 -7.03 6.97 1.05
C LEU A 79 -8.39 6.51 1.57
N SER A 80 -9.43 6.67 0.77
CA SER A 80 -10.74 6.07 1.03
C SER A 80 -11.24 5.34 -0.21
N ILE A 81 -11.72 4.10 -0.04
CA ILE A 81 -12.26 3.28 -1.11
C ILE A 81 -13.62 2.73 -0.69
N ASN A 82 -14.68 2.99 -1.46
CA ASN A 82 -16.02 2.50 -1.10
C ASN A 82 -16.15 0.97 -1.26
N SER A 83 -15.60 0.42 -2.35
CA SER A 83 -15.68 -1.00 -2.64
C SER A 83 -14.43 -1.48 -3.39
N ILE A 84 -13.83 -2.55 -2.90
CA ILE A 84 -12.79 -3.32 -3.60
C ILE A 84 -13.36 -4.71 -3.84
N VAL A 85 -13.25 -5.18 -5.08
CA VAL A 85 -13.61 -6.56 -5.45
C VAL A 85 -12.43 -7.15 -6.22
N VAL A 86 -11.85 -8.21 -5.68
CA VAL A 86 -10.82 -8.99 -6.34
C VAL A 86 -11.39 -10.38 -6.64
N LYS A 87 -11.30 -10.80 -7.89
CA LYS A 87 -11.65 -12.16 -8.32
C LYS A 87 -10.38 -12.89 -8.72
N ILE A 88 -10.20 -14.09 -8.21
CA ILE A 88 -9.03 -14.94 -8.45
C ILE A 88 -9.54 -16.23 -9.08
N SER A 89 -9.07 -16.53 -10.28
CA SER A 89 -9.36 -17.78 -10.96
C SER A 89 -8.13 -18.69 -10.96
N ALA A 90 -8.27 -19.88 -10.40
CA ALA A 90 -7.25 -20.92 -10.41
C ALA A 90 -7.80 -22.21 -11.02
N LYS A 91 -6.90 -23.13 -11.37
CA LYS A 91 -7.29 -24.43 -11.95
C LYS A 91 -8.11 -25.29 -10.99
N ALA A 92 -7.82 -25.20 -9.69
CA ALA A 92 -8.42 -26.04 -8.65
C ALA A 92 -9.48 -25.30 -7.79
N PHE A 93 -9.53 -23.97 -7.84
CA PHE A 93 -10.47 -23.19 -7.05
C PHE A 93 -10.73 -21.82 -7.68
N ASN A 94 -11.90 -21.25 -7.41
CA ASN A 94 -12.17 -19.84 -7.58
C ASN A 94 -12.13 -19.17 -6.20
N ALA A 95 -11.54 -17.99 -6.09
CA ALA A 95 -11.59 -17.20 -4.88
C ALA A 95 -12.04 -15.77 -5.16
N SER A 96 -12.67 -15.16 -4.17
CA SER A 96 -13.04 -13.75 -4.19
C SER A 96 -12.68 -13.07 -2.89
N PHE A 97 -12.25 -11.83 -2.99
CA PHE A 97 -12.00 -10.93 -1.88
C PHE A 97 -12.81 -9.66 -2.11
N GLU A 98 -13.66 -9.33 -1.16
CA GLU A 98 -14.44 -8.10 -1.16
C GLU A 98 -14.11 -7.28 0.08
N LEU A 99 -13.94 -5.98 -0.08
CA LEU A 99 -13.69 -5.04 1.01
C LEU A 99 -14.53 -3.79 0.81
N SER A 100 -15.28 -3.40 1.85
CA SER A 100 -16.18 -2.25 1.81
C SER A 100 -15.74 -1.15 2.77
N GLN A 101 -15.87 0.10 2.32
CA GLN A 101 -15.60 1.31 3.08
C GLN A 101 -14.19 1.32 3.71
N LEU A 102 -13.18 1.00 2.90
CA LEU A 102 -11.79 1.07 3.33
C LEU A 102 -11.41 2.54 3.56
N GLN A 103 -10.76 2.81 4.68
CA GLN A 103 -10.12 4.08 5.00
C GLN A 103 -8.71 3.83 5.50
N VAL A 104 -7.77 4.64 5.03
CA VAL A 104 -6.37 4.64 5.46
C VAL A 104 -5.97 6.08 5.70
N TYR A 105 -5.51 6.41 6.91
CA TYR A 105 -5.12 7.78 7.24
C TYR A 105 -4.01 7.81 8.29
N SER A 106 -3.31 8.95 8.34
CA SER A 106 -2.29 9.20 9.35
C SER A 106 -2.90 9.60 10.69
N VAL A 107 -2.32 9.09 11.77
CA VAL A 107 -2.69 9.40 13.16
C VAL A 107 -1.44 9.79 13.95
N ASN A 108 -1.61 10.41 15.11
CA ASN A 108 -0.50 10.67 16.03
C ASN A 108 -0.18 9.43 16.89
N THR A 109 0.74 9.63 17.82
CA THR A 109 1.22 8.64 18.78
C THR A 109 0.15 8.17 19.77
N SER A 110 -0.92 8.96 19.97
CA SER A 110 -2.10 8.57 20.76
C SER A 110 -3.20 7.93 19.91
N TRP A 111 -2.93 7.64 18.64
CA TRP A 111 -3.87 7.05 17.68
C TRP A 111 -5.13 7.91 17.47
N SER A 112 -4.98 9.22 17.49
CA SER A 112 -6.03 10.18 17.15
C SER A 112 -5.67 10.99 15.89
N LEU A 113 -6.72 11.44 15.21
CA LEU A 113 -6.58 12.33 14.06
C LEU A 113 -5.92 13.64 14.49
N SER A 114 -4.93 14.07 13.73
CA SER A 114 -4.19 15.29 14.01
C SER A 114 -3.52 15.81 12.74
N ASP A 115 -2.97 17.02 12.85
CA ASP A 115 -2.11 17.62 11.83
C ASP A 115 -0.92 16.70 11.53
N LEU A 116 -0.58 16.56 10.25
CA LEU A 116 0.50 15.71 9.75
C LEU A 116 1.86 15.93 10.42
N ARG A 117 2.12 17.11 11.00
CA ARG A 117 3.35 17.38 11.77
C ARG A 117 3.46 16.53 13.03
N PHE A 118 2.32 16.12 13.60
CA PHE A 118 2.25 15.31 14.82
C PHE A 118 2.05 13.83 14.55
N THR A 119 1.95 13.41 13.28
CA THR A 119 1.79 12.01 12.90
C THR A 119 3.13 11.28 12.71
N ARG A 120 4.24 11.91 13.15
CA ARG A 120 5.60 11.43 12.93
C ARG A 120 6.47 11.64 14.16
N ILE A 121 7.33 10.67 14.43
CA ILE A 121 8.44 10.83 15.39
C ILE A 121 9.74 10.69 14.60
N GLN A 122 10.65 11.62 14.81
CA GLN A 122 12.02 11.51 14.30
C GLN A 122 12.94 11.17 15.48
N ASP A 123 13.80 10.18 15.27
CA ASP A 123 14.92 9.88 16.16
C ASP A 123 16.20 10.43 15.51
N PRO A 124 16.72 11.58 15.98
CA PRO A 124 17.91 12.20 15.41
C PRO A 124 19.16 11.34 15.58
N HIS A 125 19.24 10.54 16.64
CA HIS A 125 20.43 9.73 16.94
C HIS A 125 20.53 8.50 16.05
N ARG A 126 19.39 7.92 15.68
CA ARG A 126 19.33 6.70 14.86
C ARG A 126 19.06 6.97 13.39
N GLY A 127 18.73 8.23 13.04
CA GLY A 127 18.27 8.60 11.70
C GLY A 127 16.97 7.89 11.32
N GLU A 128 16.11 7.58 12.28
CA GLU A 128 14.90 6.80 12.06
C GLU A 128 13.66 7.70 12.13
N ILE A 129 12.68 7.40 11.29
CA ILE A 129 11.39 8.08 11.28
C ILE A 129 10.29 7.04 11.45
N LEU A 130 9.43 7.28 12.44
CA LEU A 130 8.24 6.50 12.70
C LEU A 130 7.03 7.28 12.22
N THR A 131 6.12 6.60 11.52
CA THR A 131 4.82 7.15 11.12
C THR A 131 3.71 6.18 11.52
N PHE A 132 2.54 6.72 11.85
CA PHE A 132 1.43 5.94 12.38
C PHE A 132 0.25 6.02 11.44
N LYS A 133 -0.28 4.86 11.05
CA LYS A 133 -1.41 4.73 10.13
C LYS A 133 -2.50 3.90 10.78
N GLU A 134 -3.74 4.37 10.70
CA GLU A 134 -4.91 3.56 11.00
C GLU A 134 -5.57 3.16 9.68
N ILE A 135 -5.93 1.88 9.60
CA ILE A 135 -6.60 1.26 8.47
C ILE A 135 -7.91 0.71 9.01
N SER A 136 -9.05 1.14 8.48
CA SER A 136 -10.36 0.67 8.93
C SER A 136 -11.23 0.29 7.74
N TRP A 137 -12.13 -0.66 7.94
CA TRP A 137 -13.09 -1.09 6.93
C TRP A 137 -14.39 -1.56 7.58
N GLN A 138 -15.49 -1.48 6.83
CA GLN A 138 -16.80 -1.90 7.32
C GLN A 138 -17.01 -3.40 7.15
N MET A 139 -16.53 -3.98 6.06
CA MET A 139 -16.72 -5.41 5.76
C MET A 139 -15.54 -5.92 4.96
N ILE A 140 -15.05 -7.10 5.33
CA ILE A 140 -14.16 -7.93 4.52
C ILE A 140 -14.83 -9.29 4.32
N ARG A 141 -14.84 -9.78 3.08
CA ARG A 141 -15.33 -11.10 2.72
C ARG A 141 -14.29 -11.79 1.88
N ILE A 142 -13.94 -13.00 2.31
CA ILE A 142 -13.06 -13.90 1.57
C ILE A 142 -13.86 -15.17 1.31
N GLU A 143 -13.97 -15.56 0.06
CA GLU A 143 -14.64 -16.78 -0.34
C GLU A 143 -13.73 -17.58 -1.25
N ALA A 144 -13.68 -18.89 -1.03
CA ALA A 144 -12.97 -19.84 -1.87
C ALA A 144 -13.88 -21.03 -2.17
N ASP A 145 -13.97 -21.40 -3.43
CA ASP A 145 -14.81 -22.47 -3.93
C ASP A 145 -13.98 -23.43 -4.78
N ALA A 146 -14.04 -24.72 -4.49
CA ALA A 146 -13.23 -25.72 -5.17
C ALA A 146 -13.86 -26.09 -6.52
N ILE A 147 -13.08 -26.02 -7.60
CA ILE A 147 -13.52 -26.40 -8.94
C ILE A 147 -13.18 -27.88 -9.14
N GLN A 148 -14.19 -28.75 -9.21
CA GLN A 148 -14.01 -30.19 -9.44
C GLN A 148 -13.92 -30.52 -10.92
N SER A 149 -12.91 -31.32 -11.28
CA SER A 149 -12.86 -32.05 -12.54
C SER A 149 -13.94 -33.15 -12.57
N ALA A 150 -14.56 -33.34 -13.74
CA ALA A 150 -15.79 -34.10 -14.02
C ALA A 150 -15.85 -35.60 -13.64
N GLN A 151 -14.96 -36.11 -12.78
CA GLN A 151 -14.87 -37.54 -12.41
C GLN A 151 -15.21 -37.89 -10.95
N ASN A 152 -15.44 -36.91 -10.05
CA ASN A 152 -15.81 -37.22 -8.67
C ASN A 152 -16.90 -36.26 -8.17
N GLU A 153 -18.14 -36.75 -8.08
CA GLU A 153 -19.28 -36.03 -7.52
C GLU A 153 -19.20 -35.98 -5.98
N MET A 154 -18.46 -35.02 -5.42
CA MET A 154 -18.56 -34.74 -3.99
C MET A 154 -18.56 -33.24 -3.76
N LEU A 155 -19.74 -32.62 -3.89
CA LEU A 155 -20.01 -31.18 -3.69
C LEU A 155 -19.15 -30.56 -2.57
N SER A 156 -18.10 -29.83 -2.93
CA SER A 156 -17.27 -29.11 -1.95
C SER A 156 -17.99 -27.83 -1.58
N ALA A 157 -18.34 -27.65 -0.31
CA ALA A 157 -18.97 -26.42 0.16
C ALA A 157 -17.93 -25.28 0.18
N PRO A 158 -18.26 -24.08 -0.34
CA PRO A 158 -17.32 -22.97 -0.40
C PRO A 158 -16.94 -22.49 1.00
N ILE A 159 -15.66 -22.26 1.24
CA ILE A 159 -15.14 -21.69 2.48
C ILE A 159 -15.36 -20.18 2.44
N ARG A 160 -15.98 -19.62 3.47
CA ARG A 160 -16.30 -18.19 3.57
C ARG A 160 -15.87 -17.63 4.91
N LEU A 161 -15.09 -16.56 4.88
CA LEU A 161 -14.78 -15.72 6.03
C LEU A 161 -15.40 -14.35 5.80
N ILE A 162 -16.17 -13.87 6.77
CA ILE A 162 -16.71 -12.51 6.77
C ILE A 162 -16.39 -11.88 8.12
N THR A 163 -15.77 -10.70 8.10
CA THR A 163 -15.65 -9.87 9.31
C THR A 163 -16.17 -8.48 9.02
N ASN A 164 -16.73 -7.85 10.04
CA ASN A 164 -17.27 -6.51 9.97
C ASN A 164 -16.54 -5.56 10.92
N GLN A 165 -16.69 -4.25 10.66
CA GLN A 165 -16.26 -3.14 11.51
C GLN A 165 -14.87 -3.34 12.14
N SER A 166 -13.90 -3.61 11.28
CA SER A 166 -12.55 -3.97 11.71
C SER A 166 -11.60 -2.79 11.49
N LYS A 167 -10.55 -2.74 12.31
CA LYS A 167 -9.49 -1.76 12.21
C LYS A 167 -8.14 -2.36 12.56
N ILE A 168 -7.10 -1.90 11.88
CA ILE A 168 -5.71 -2.23 12.13
C ILE A 168 -4.92 -0.94 12.32
N ARG A 169 -3.97 -1.01 13.24
CA ARG A 169 -3.06 0.07 13.61
C ARG A 169 -1.66 -0.34 13.26
N VAL A 170 -0.99 0.45 12.43
CA VAL A 170 0.34 0.13 11.91
C VAL A 170 1.30 1.28 12.20
N THR A 171 2.47 0.92 12.73
CA THR A 171 3.61 1.83 12.85
C THR A 171 4.63 1.47 11.79
N LEU A 172 4.90 2.41 10.89
CA LEU A 172 5.89 2.24 9.83
C LEU A 172 7.21 2.87 10.27
N LYS A 173 8.29 2.10 10.17
CA LYS A 173 9.64 2.53 10.51
C LYS A 173 10.48 2.66 9.23
N ARG A 174 11.08 3.83 9.03
CA ARG A 174 12.02 4.12 7.94
C ARG A 174 13.35 4.56 8.52
N ARG A 175 14.46 4.15 7.90
CA ARG A 175 15.81 4.63 8.20
C ARG A 175 16.25 5.61 7.12
N ASN A 176 16.69 6.79 7.52
CA ASN A 176 17.40 7.72 6.66
C ASN A 176 18.88 7.34 6.67
N VAL A 177 19.45 7.16 5.48
CA VAL A 177 20.91 7.12 5.33
C VAL A 177 21.35 8.57 5.17
N PHE A 178 21.89 9.19 6.23
CA PHE A 178 22.61 10.44 6.07
C PHE A 178 23.88 10.15 5.30
N ILE A 179 23.97 10.58 4.04
CA ILE A 179 25.28 10.73 3.40
C ILE A 179 25.88 12.01 3.98
N SER A 180 26.91 11.90 4.80
CA SER A 180 27.81 13.02 5.02
C SER A 180 28.47 13.34 3.67
N SER A 181 27.94 14.31 2.94
CA SER A 181 28.69 14.97 1.87
C SER A 181 29.96 15.54 2.51
N PRO A 182 31.17 15.13 2.09
CA PRO A 182 32.34 15.94 2.39
C PRO A 182 32.21 17.16 1.49
N ARG A 183 31.88 18.32 2.09
CA ARG A 183 32.11 19.61 1.42
C ARG A 183 33.62 19.82 1.33
N THR A 184 34.26 19.21 0.33
CA THR A 184 35.60 19.63 -0.07
C THR A 184 35.42 20.83 -0.99
N VAL A 185 35.42 22.03 -0.40
CA VAL A 185 35.60 23.26 -1.15
C VAL A 185 37.10 23.35 -1.49
N THR A 186 37.49 22.85 -2.66
CA THR A 186 38.82 23.15 -3.21
C THR A 186 38.75 24.50 -3.92
N TRP A 187 39.32 25.51 -3.27
CA TRP A 187 39.72 26.75 -3.92
C TRP A 187 40.95 26.45 -4.79
N TRP A 188 40.82 26.60 -6.11
CA TRP A 188 41.97 26.83 -6.98
C TRP A 188 42.04 28.33 -7.28
N PRO A 189 43.12 29.04 -6.96
CA PRO A 189 43.41 30.28 -7.64
C PRO A 189 44.11 29.96 -8.97
N LEU A 190 43.56 30.55 -10.03
CA LEU A 190 44.24 30.80 -11.28
C LEU A 190 45.47 31.68 -11.04
N SER A 191 46.65 31.20 -11.45
CA SER A 191 47.74 31.94 -12.09
C SER A 191 48.94 31.03 -12.32
#